data_AF-A0A645IGJ4-F1
#
_entry.id   AF-A0A645IGJ4-F1
#
_cell.length_a   1.000
_cell.length_b   1.000
_cell.length_c   1.000
_cell.angle_alpha   90.00
_cell.angle_beta   90.00
_cell.angle_gamma   90.00
#
_symmetry.space_group_name_H-M   'P 1'
#
loop_
_entity.id
_entity.type
_entity.pdbx_description
1 polymer ?
#
loop_
_entity_poly.entity_id
_entity_poly.type
_entity_poly.pdbx_seq_one_letter_code
_entity_poly.pdbx_strand_id
1 'polypeptide(L)'
;MFLTRLGFGSKAVITGDITQIDLPRGKKSGLVDAINVLKSVKDIDFCYLKDVDVVRHELVKKIINAYEKYYNDHPEPEDKDSE
;
A
#
# COMPACT_ATOMS: atom_id res chain seq x y z
N MET A 1 11.73 -13.82 10.98
CA MET A 1 12.45 -14.37 9.82
C MET A 1 11.54 -15.36 9.09
N PHE A 2 10.63 -14.86 8.22
CA PHE A 2 9.68 -15.68 7.46
C PHE A 2 10.33 -16.29 6.22
N LEU A 3 11.14 -15.50 5.50
CA LEU A 3 11.78 -15.89 4.25
C LEU A 3 12.72 -17.10 4.37
N THR A 4 13.30 -17.31 5.55
CA THR A 4 14.24 -18.41 5.82
C THR A 4 13.55 -19.74 6.14
N ARG A 5 12.22 -19.79 6.08
CA ARG A 5 11.42 -21.00 6.18
C ARG A 5 10.94 -21.51 4.81
N LEU A 6 11.30 -20.85 3.71
CA LEU A 6 10.97 -21.30 2.36
C LEU A 6 11.78 -22.56 1.99
N GLY A 7 11.07 -23.66 1.76
CA GLY A 7 11.64 -24.92 1.30
C GLY A 7 11.72 -25.02 -0.23
N PHE A 8 12.40 -26.04 -0.73
CA PHE A 8 12.48 -26.31 -2.16
C PHE A 8 11.09 -26.50 -2.78
N GLY A 9 10.88 -25.93 -3.97
CA GLY A 9 9.61 -26.00 -4.70
C GLY A 9 8.45 -25.21 -4.08
N SER A 10 8.66 -24.52 -2.96
CA SER A 10 7.64 -23.67 -2.35
C SER A 10 7.57 -22.29 -3.02
N LYS A 11 6.40 -21.66 -2.93
CA LYS A 11 6.18 -20.26 -3.31
C LYS A 11 5.51 -19.54 -2.15
N ALA A 12 5.86 -18.28 -1.93
CA ALA A 12 5.15 -17.41 -0.99
C ALA A 12 4.59 -16.20 -1.73
N VAL A 13 3.47 -15.70 -1.23
CA VAL A 13 2.87 -14.44 -1.65
C VAL A 13 2.74 -13.59 -0.39
N ILE A 14 3.29 -12.37 -0.45
CA ILE A 14 3.17 -11.38 0.61
C ILE A 14 2.28 -10.29 0.07
N THR A 15 1.20 -9.98 0.79
CA THR A 15 0.24 -8.93 0.43
C THR A 15 0.34 -7.79 1.42
N GLY A 16 0.15 -6.55 0.93
CA GLY A 16 0.09 -5.36 1.77
C GLY A 16 -0.37 -4.15 0.96
N ASP A 17 -0.76 -3.10 1.67
CA ASP A 17 -1.20 -1.83 1.09
C ASP A 17 -0.25 -0.71 1.55
N ILE A 18 0.48 -0.11 0.60
CA ILE A 18 1.43 0.97 0.88
C ILE A 18 0.76 2.28 1.28
N THR A 19 -0.55 2.43 1.05
CA THR A 19 -1.33 3.61 1.43
C THR A 19 -1.79 3.58 2.88
N GLN A 20 -1.73 2.41 3.52
CA GLN A 20 -2.19 2.19 4.89
C GLN A 20 -1.00 2.05 5.86
N ILE A 21 -0.14 3.07 5.92
CA ILE A 21 0.99 3.10 6.84
C ILE A 21 0.56 3.76 8.16
N ASP A 22 0.25 2.94 9.16
CA ASP A 22 -0.11 3.39 10.51
C ASP A 22 1.08 3.34 11.48
N LEU A 23 2.21 3.91 11.06
CA LEU A 23 3.44 3.94 11.86
C LEU A 23 3.62 5.31 12.54
N PRO A 24 4.21 5.37 13.75
CA PRO A 24 4.60 6.62 14.38
C PRO A 24 5.45 7.50 13.46
N ARG A 25 5.28 8.83 13.57
CA ARG A 25 6.06 9.81 12.78
C ARG A 25 7.56 9.52 12.86
N GLY A 26 8.23 9.61 11.72
CA GLY A 26 9.67 9.34 11.57
C GLY A 26 10.04 7.87 11.41
N LYS A 27 9.10 6.92 11.51
CA LYS A 27 9.37 5.51 11.20
C LYS A 27 9.15 5.21 9.72
N LYS A 28 10.08 4.44 9.13
CA LYS A 28 9.95 3.92 7.77
C LYS A 28 9.05 2.69 7.74
N SER A 29 8.22 2.57 6.70
CA SER A 29 7.44 1.37 6.43
C SER A 29 8.35 0.21 6.01
N GLY A 30 8.21 -0.93 6.70
CA GLY A 30 8.95 -2.15 6.36
C GLY A 30 8.55 -2.72 4.99
N LEU A 31 7.31 -2.52 4.56
CA LEU A 31 6.87 -2.94 3.22
C LEU A 31 7.54 -2.10 2.13
N VAL A 32 7.58 -0.78 2.32
CA VAL A 32 8.24 0.14 1.39
C VAL A 32 9.75 -0.13 1.34
N ASP A 33 10.37 -0.38 2.50
CA ASP A 33 11.78 -0.74 2.58
C ASP A 33 12.07 -2.07 1.86
N ALA A 34 11.26 -3.11 2.10
CA ALA A 34 11.39 -4.41 1.44
C ALA A 34 11.27 -4.31 -0.09
N ILE A 35 10.33 -3.51 -0.61
CA ILE A 35 10.21 -3.26 -2.06
C ILE A 35 11.51 -2.67 -2.61
N ASN A 36 12.07 -1.66 -1.94
CA ASN A 36 13.30 -1.00 -2.37
C ASN A 36 14.52 -1.91 -2.34
N VAL A 37 14.65 -2.73 -1.30
CA VAL A 37 15.77 -3.66 -1.09
C VAL A 37 15.70 -4.84 -2.05
N LEU A 38 14.49 -5.38 -2.28
CA LEU A 38 14.30 -6.64 -3.02
C LEU A 38 14.03 -6.44 -4.51
N LYS A 39 13.86 -5.21 -5.02
CA LYS A 39 13.55 -4.90 -6.43
C LYS A 39 14.46 -5.54 -7.48
N SER A 40 15.70 -5.83 -7.13
CA SER A 40 16.71 -6.41 -8.03
C SER A 40 16.99 -7.89 -7.75
N VAL A 41 16.28 -8.50 -6.80
CA VAL A 41 16.47 -9.91 -6.45
C VAL A 41 15.78 -10.77 -7.49
N LYS A 42 16.57 -11.62 -8.17
CA LYS A 42 16.04 -12.60 -9.12
C LYS A 42 15.05 -13.53 -8.41
N ASP A 43 13.98 -13.90 -9.12
CA ASP A 43 12.91 -14.80 -8.64
C ASP A 43 11.93 -14.17 -7.62
N ILE A 44 12.01 -12.86 -7.38
CA ILE A 44 10.98 -12.08 -6.69
C ILE A 44 10.31 -11.15 -7.70
N ASP A 45 8.98 -11.11 -7.68
CA ASP A 45 8.19 -10.23 -8.54
C ASP A 45 7.22 -9.39 -7.69
N PHE A 46 6.92 -8.17 -8.16
CA PHE A 46 6.06 -7.21 -7.48
C PHE A 46 4.81 -6.96 -8.32
N CYS A 47 3.68 -7.44 -7.82
CA CYS A 47 2.38 -7.21 -8.45
C CYS A 47 1.66 -6.03 -7.77
N TYR A 48 1.45 -4.95 -8.52
CA TYR A 48 0.72 -3.78 -8.06
C TYR A 48 -0.70 -3.80 -8.60
N LEU A 49 -1.68 -3.94 -7.70
CA LEU A 49 -3.09 -3.84 -8.03
C LEU A 49 -3.54 -2.38 -8.08
N LYS A 50 -4.41 -2.06 -9.01
CA LYS A 50 -5.06 -0.76 -9.18
C LYS A 50 -6.52 -0.83 -8.77
N ASP A 51 -7.20 0.31 -8.70
CA ASP A 51 -8.63 0.35 -8.38
C ASP A 51 -9.51 -0.48 -9.32
N VAL A 52 -9.10 -0.62 -10.58
CA VAL A 52 -9.80 -1.45 -11.57
C VAL A 52 -9.71 -2.94 -11.26
N ASP A 53 -8.73 -3.37 -10.47
CA ASP A 53 -8.55 -4.77 -10.06
C ASP A 53 -9.36 -5.11 -8.80
N VAL A 54 -9.99 -4.12 -8.15
CA VAL A 54 -10.73 -4.31 -6.91
C VAL A 54 -12.23 -4.39 -7.17
N VAL A 55 -12.80 -5.57 -6.94
CA VAL A 55 -14.27 -5.76 -6.98
C VAL A 55 -14.86 -5.23 -5.67
N ARG A 56 -15.52 -4.08 -5.74
CA ARG A 56 -16.22 -3.45 -4.61
C ARG A 56 -17.73 -3.50 -4.83
N HIS A 57 -18.48 -3.64 -3.74
CA HIS A 57 -19.94 -3.52 -3.77
C HIS A 57 -20.35 -2.13 -4.28
N GLU A 58 -21.43 -2.04 -5.06
CA GLU A 58 -21.87 -0.80 -5.71
C GLU A 58 -22.10 0.36 -4.71
N LEU A 59 -22.65 0.05 -3.53
CA LEU A 59 -22.82 1.05 -2.47
C LEU A 59 -21.47 1.60 -1.97
N VAL A 60 -20.46 0.75 -1.82
CA VAL A 60 -19.13 1.16 -1.35
C VAL A 60 -18.48 2.10 -2.36
N LYS A 61 -18.57 1.80 -3.66
CA LYS A 61 -18.08 2.70 -4.71
C LYS A 61 -18.75 4.07 -4.65
N LYS A 62 -20.08 4.12 -4.47
CA LYS A 62 -20.82 5.38 -4.34
C LYS A 62 -20.36 6.20 -3.14
N ILE A 63 -20.10 5.56 -2.01
CA ILE A 63 -19.60 6.22 -0.80
C ILE A 63 -18.19 6.79 -1.06
N ILE A 64 -17.27 6.00 -1.61
CA ILE A 64 -15.91 6.45 -1.93
C ILE A 64 -15.94 7.68 -2.85
N ASN A 65 -16.68 7.60 -3.96
CA ASN A 65 -16.80 8.71 -4.91
C ASN A 65 -17.39 9.98 -4.28
N ALA A 66 -18.31 9.84 -3.32
CA ALA A 66 -18.87 10.99 -2.62
C ALA A 66 -17.84 11.69 -1.73
N TYR A 67 -17.00 10.93 -1.01
CA TYR A 67 -15.90 11.47 -0.22
C TYR A 67 -14.80 12.08 -1.09
N GLU A 68 -14.40 11.42 -2.18
CA GLU A 68 -13.41 11.97 -3.12
C GLU A 68 -13.84 13.33 -3.67
N LYS A 69 -15.12 13.45 -4.09
CA LYS A 69 -15.66 14.73 -4.54
C LYS A 69 -15.63 15.79 -3.43
N TYR A 70 -16.02 15.42 -2.21
CA TYR A 70 -16.02 16.33 -1.08
C TYR A 70 -14.63 16.91 -0.80
N TYR A 71 -13.60 16.06 -0.74
CA TYR A 71 -12.21 16.50 -0.47
C TYR A 71 -11.59 17.27 -1.63
N ASN A 72 -11.94 16.97 -2.89
CA ASN A 72 -11.50 17.77 -4.04
C ASN A 72 -12.09 19.18 -4.03
N ASP A 73 -13.37 19.31 -3.63
CA ASP A 73 -14.06 20.60 -3.55
C ASP A 73 -13.66 21.38 -2.27
N HIS A 74 -13.17 20.69 -1.23
CA HIS A 74 -12.74 21.25 0.05
C HIS A 74 -11.34 20.73 0.43
N PRO A 75 -10.27 21.22 -0.23
CA PRO A 75 -8.92 20.81 0.10
C PRO A 75 -8.61 21.14 1.56
N GLU A 76 -8.01 20.19 2.29
CA GLU A 76 -7.56 20.46 3.65
C GLU A 76 -6.50 21.58 3.64
N PRO A 77 -6.52 22.50 4.62
CA PRO A 77 -5.48 23.51 4.73
C PRO A 77 -4.12 22.81 4.89
N GLU A 78 -3.13 23.21 4.10
CA GLU A 78 -1.75 22.74 4.26
C GLU A 78 -1.29 23.00 5.70
N ASP A 79 -0.97 21.93 6.44
CA ASP A 79 -0.31 22.01 7.75
C ASP A 79 1.04 22.73 7.57
N LYS A 80 1.09 24.03 7.89
CA LYS A 80 2.31 24.86 7.84
C LYS A 80 3.27 24.63 9.01
N ASP A 81 3.05 23.62 9.83
CA ASP A 81 3.85 23.36 11.04
C ASP A 81 4.71 22.11 10.85
N SER A 82 5.77 22.23 10.06
CA SER A 82 6.91 21.30 10.08
C SER A 82 8.22 22.00 9.72
N GLU A 83 8.63 22.92 10.60
CA GLU A 83 10.06 23.18 10.86
C GLU A 83 10.61 22.14 11.85
#